data_AF-A0A7Y7M7S2-F1
#
_entry.id   AF-A0A7Y7M7S2-F1
#
_cell.length_a   1.000
_cell.length_b   1.000
_cell.length_c   1.000
_cell.angle_alpha   90.00
_cell.angle_beta   90.00
_cell.angle_gamma   90.00
#
_symmetry.space_group_name_H-M   'P 1'
#
loop_
_entity.id
_entity.type
_entity.pdbx_description
1 polymer ?
#
loop_
_entity_poly.entity_id
_entity_poly.type
_entity_poly.pdbx_seq_one_letter_code
_entity_poly.pdbx_strand_id
1 'polypeptide(L)' 'MTALHALDTAGLLDGYRTGRFTPREAMQSVLDRIAAWESLPPDRRPGGLCFPDPEGALHAADASGARW' A
#
# COMPACT_ATOMS: atom_id res chain seq x y z
N MET A 1 5.70 -8.12 13.60
CA MET A 1 6.19 -7.67 12.28
C MET A 1 5.52 -6.34 11.96
N THR A 2 6.26 -5.33 11.50
CA THR A 2 5.69 -4.04 11.06
C THR A 2 4.92 -4.25 9.76
N ALA A 3 3.72 -3.69 9.63
CA ALA A 3 2.94 -3.76 8.39
C ALA A 3 3.63 -2.97 7.27
N LEU A 4 3.55 -3.45 6.01
CA LEU A 4 4.27 -2.84 4.90
C LEU A 4 3.84 -1.39 4.61
N HIS A 5 2.55 -1.09 4.78
CA HIS A 5 2.03 0.29 4.66
C HIS A 5 2.57 1.27 5.71
N ALA A 6 3.25 0.78 6.75
CA ALA A 6 3.84 1.59 7.82
C ALA A 6 5.36 1.76 7.67
N LEU A 7 5.96 1.16 6.64
CA LEU A 7 7.37 1.37 6.32
C LEU A 7 7.58 2.77 5.74
N ASP A 8 8.71 3.37 6.09
CA ASP A 8 9.18 4.57 5.41
C ASP A 8 9.82 4.22 4.06
N THR A 9 10.24 5.24 3.32
CA THR A 9 10.88 5.06 2.01
C THR A 9 12.13 4.19 2.08
N ALA A 10 12.94 4.32 3.14
CA ALA A 10 14.17 3.55 3.28
C ALA A 10 13.86 2.06 3.49
N GLY A 11 12.89 1.74 4.34
CA GLY A 11 12.43 0.37 4.58
C GLY A 11 11.81 -0.29 3.35
N LEU A 12 11.02 0.47 2.56
CA LEU A 12 10.48 -0.01 1.28
C LEU A 12 11.59 -0.33 0.28
N LEU A 13 12.56 0.58 0.10
CA LEU A 13 13.67 0.40 -0.83
C LEU A 13 14.57 -0.78 -0.43
N ASP A 14 14.88 -0.92 0.85
CA ASP A 14 15.63 -2.07 1.36
C ASP A 14 14.87 -3.38 1.12
N GLY A 15 13.57 -3.41 1.41
CA GLY A 15 12.70 -4.56 1.14
C GLY A 15 12.67 -4.99 -0.33
N TYR A 16 12.53 -4.04 -1.26
CA TYR A 16 12.52 -4.33 -2.69
C TYR A 16 13.88 -4.85 -3.18
N ARG A 17 14.98 -4.18 -2.81
CA ARG A 17 16.34 -4.60 -3.21
C ARG A 17 16.73 -5.96 -2.65
N THR A 18 16.24 -6.31 -1.47
CA THR A 18 16.51 -7.59 -0.80
C THR A 18 15.53 -8.69 -1.20
N GLY A 19 14.50 -8.38 -2.00
CA GLY A 19 13.46 -9.33 -2.40
C GLY A 19 12.60 -9.86 -1.25
N ARG A 20 12.57 -9.17 -0.09
CA ARG A 20 11.75 -9.59 1.07
C ARG A 20 10.26 -9.46 0.82
N PHE A 21 9.87 -8.53 -0.05
CA PHE A 21 8.52 -8.33 -0.55
C PHE A 21 8.61 -7.52 -1.85
N THR A 22 7.52 -7.52 -2.59
CA THR A 22 7.36 -6.85 -3.88
C THR A 22 6.62 -5.52 -3.73
N PRO A 23 6.74 -4.60 -4.71
CA PRO A 23 5.91 -3.40 -4.73
C PRO A 23 4.40 -3.71 -4.74
N ARG A 24 3.98 -4.83 -5.34
CA ARG A 24 2.58 -5.28 -5.32
C ARG A 24 2.11 -5.59 -3.90
N GLU A 25 2.90 -6.33 -3.12
CA GLU A 25 2.57 -6.67 -1.73
C GLU A 25 2.53 -5.43 -0.82
N ALA A 26 3.44 -4.47 -1.04
CA ALA A 26 3.41 -3.20 -0.34
C ALA A 26 2.15 -2.39 -0.68
N MET A 27 1.76 -2.34 -1.96
CA MET A 27 0.54 -1.65 -2.41
C MET A 27 -0.72 -2.33 -1.86
N GLN A 28 -0.78 -3.66 -1.88
CA GLN A 28 -1.89 -4.40 -1.29
C GLN A 28 -2.05 -4.06 0.20
N SER A 29 -0.95 -3.96 0.95
CA SER A 29 -1.00 -3.58 2.36
C SER A 29 -1.58 -2.16 2.59
N VAL A 30 -1.40 -1.24 1.65
CA VAL A 30 -2.00 0.10 1.69
C VAL A 30 -3.49 0.03 1.38
N LEU A 31 -3.88 -0.71 0.35
CA LEU A 31 -5.28 -0.91 -0.02
C LEU A 31 -6.08 -1.57 1.12
N ASP A 32 -5.51 -2.58 1.78
CA ASP A 32 -6.13 -3.23 2.94
C ASP A 32 -6.36 -2.24 4.09
N ARG A 33 -5.40 -1.32 4.32
CA ARG A 33 -5.55 -0.26 5.33
C ARG A 33 -6.64 0.74 4.96
N ILE A 34 -6.73 1.13 3.69
CA ILE A 34 -7.77 2.03 3.19
C ILE A 34 -9.15 1.37 3.37
N ALA A 35 -9.30 0.11 2.96
CA ALA A 35 -10.54 -0.64 3.14
C ALA A 35 -10.94 -0.74 4.63
N ALA A 36 -9.97 -0.94 5.52
CA ALA A 36 -10.20 -0.92 6.96
C ALA A 36 -10.73 0.44 7.45
N TRP A 37 -10.18 1.56 6.95
CA TRP A 37 -10.69 2.90 7.28
C TRP A 37 -12.09 3.16 6.73
N GLU A 38 -12.39 2.71 5.52
CA GLU A 38 -13.72 2.85 4.93
C GLU A 38 -14.78 2.07 5.72
N SER A 39 -14.40 0.96 6.35
CA SER A 39 -15.30 0.22 7.24
C SER A 39 -15.59 0.92 8.58
N LEU A 40 -14.87 2.00 8.91
CA LEU A 40 -15.10 2.73 10.15
C LEU A 40 -16.41 3.54 10.10
N PRO A 41 -17.07 3.71 11.27
CA PRO A 41 -18.18 4.64 11.43
C PRO A 41 -17.85 6.05 10.92
N PRO A 42 -18.83 6.81 10.38
CA PRO A 42 -18.58 8.14 9.81
C PRO A 42 -17.86 9.12 10.75
N ASP A 43 -18.07 9.02 12.06
CA ASP A 43 -17.42 9.86 13.09
C ASP A 43 -15.93 9.52 13.34
N ARG A 44 -15.48 8.36 12.84
CA ARG A 44 -14.11 7.86 12.99
C ARG A 44 -13.38 7.66 11.66
N ARG A 45 -14.10 7.75 10.54
CA ARG A 45 -13.53 7.67 9.20
C ARG A 45 -12.69 8.93 8.94
N PRO A 46 -11.45 8.81 8.43
CA PRO A 46 -10.66 9.97 8.02
C PRO A 46 -11.42 10.77 6.95
N GLY A 47 -11.64 12.07 7.20
CA GLY A 47 -12.44 12.96 6.34
C GLY A 47 -11.77 13.43 5.04
N GLY A 48 -10.99 12.59 4.39
CA GLY A 48 -10.31 12.90 3.13
C GLY A 48 -11.17 12.64 1.90
N LEU A 49 -10.97 13.42 0.83
CA LEU A 49 -11.45 13.07 -0.51
C LEU A 49 -10.54 11.96 -1.05
N CYS A 50 -10.96 10.70 -0.91
CA CYS A 50 -10.29 9.56 -1.49
C CYS A 50 -11.22 8.92 -2.53
N PHE A 51 -10.75 8.82 -3.77
CA PHE A 51 -11.37 7.99 -4.80
C PHE A 51 -10.40 6.85 -5.08
N PRO A 52 -10.48 5.73 -4.33
CA PRO A 52 -9.57 4.64 -4.53
C PRO A 52 -9.77 4.03 -5.93
N ASP A 53 -8.67 3.85 -6.66
CA ASP A 53 -8.57 3.01 -7.86
C ASP A 53 -7.63 1.84 -7.53
N PRO A 54 -8.14 0.75 -6.90
CA PRO A 54 -7.31 -0.37 -6.48
C PRO A 54 -6.64 -1.08 -7.64
N GLU A 55 -7.34 -1.18 -8.78
CA GLU A 55 -6.84 -1.87 -9.96
C GLU A 55 -5.68 -1.09 -10.60
N GLY A 56 -5.85 0.21 -10.83
CA GLY A 56 -4.79 1.05 -11.37
C GLY A 56 -3.57 1.13 -10.45
N ALA A 57 -3.79 1.19 -9.13
CA ALA A 57 -2.71 1.17 -8.15
C ALA A 57 -1.90 -0.14 -8.18
N LEU A 58 -2.58 -1.30 -8.26
CA LEU A 58 -1.93 -2.61 -8.37
C LEU A 58 -1.21 -2.77 -9.71
N HIS A 59 -1.81 -2.31 -10.82
CA HIS A 59 -1.16 -2.34 -12.13
C HIS A 59 0.14 -1.52 -12.16
N ALA A 60 0.13 -0.31 -11.57
CA ALA A 60 1.32 0.51 -11.43
C ALA A 60 2.37 -0.15 -10.52
N ALA A 61 1.94 -0.84 -9.46
CA ALA A 61 2.84 -1.58 -8.57
C ALA A 61 3.51 -2.76 -9.29
N ASP A 62 2.78 -3.52 -10.10
CA ASP A 62 3.34 -4.61 -10.93
C ASP A 62 4.38 -4.07 -11.92
N ALA A 63 4.06 -2.99 -12.63
CA ALA A 63 4.97 -2.34 -13.56
C ALA A 63 6.23 -1.80 -12.86
N SER A 64 6.10 -1.39 -11.59
CA SER A 64 7.24 -1.02 -10.75
C SER A 64 8.08 -2.23 -10.34
N GLY A 65 7.44 -3.33 -9.97
CA GLY A 65 8.09 -4.59 -9.59
C GLY A 65 9.07 -5.10 -10.65
N ALA A 66 8.76 -4.93 -11.94
CA ALA A 66 9.64 -5.34 -13.03
C ALA A 66 11.00 -4.59 -13.09
N ARG A 67 11.19 -3.52 -12.29
CA ARG A 67 12.41 -2.70 -12.27
C ARG A 67 13.31 -2.93 -11.06
N TRP A 68 12.85 -3.66 -10.06
CA TRP A 68 13.59 -3.96 -8.82
C TRP A 68 14.29 -5.30 -8.92
#